data_AF-A0A0E0F019-F1
#
_entry.id   AF-A0A0E0F019-F1
#
_cell.length_a   1.000
_cell.length_b   1.000
_cell.length_c   1.000
_cell.angle_alpha   90.00
_cell.angle_beta   90.00
_cell.angle_gamma   90.00
#
_symmetry.space_group_name_H-M   'P 1'
#
loop_
_entity.id
_entity.type
_entity.pdbx_description
1 polymer ?
#
loop_
_entity_poly.entity_id
_entity_poly.type
_entity_poly.pdbx_seq_one_letter_code
_entity_poly.pdbx_strand_id
1 'polypeptide(L)'
;MPREWGRDEGRSGGGGGAALLGYSSSVASWLYRRAAAPPAPARVCGAEGVPPVTAARVRLRDGRHLAYHESGVAREAARVRVVFSHGFTGSRLDGLGASQI
;
A
#
# COMPACT_ATOMS: atom_id res chain seq x y z
N MET A 1 -0.74 70.03 43.14
CA MET A 1 0.57 69.77 42.49
C MET A 1 0.75 68.26 42.39
N PRO A 2 0.83 67.67 41.19
CA PRO A 2 1.13 66.26 41.01
C PRO A 2 2.65 66.04 41.05
N ARG A 3 3.10 64.91 41.63
CA ARG A 3 4.47 64.43 41.49
C ARG A 3 4.43 63.11 40.75
N GLU A 4 4.78 63.20 39.48
CA GLU A 4 5.12 62.10 38.59
C GLU A 4 6.63 61.81 38.69
N TRP A 5 6.99 60.56 39.00
CA TRP A 5 8.33 59.97 38.86
C TRP A 5 8.19 58.45 39.09
N GLY A 6 8.63 57.51 38.25
CA GLY A 6 9.33 57.59 36.99
C GLY A 6 8.95 56.38 36.14
N ARG A 7 8.89 56.62 34.84
CA ARG A 7 8.95 55.63 33.78
C ARG A 7 10.43 55.35 33.56
N ASP A 8 10.86 54.10 33.75
CA ASP A 8 12.05 53.51 33.11
C ASP A 8 11.70 52.03 32.91
N GLU A 9 11.28 51.64 31.70
CA GLU A 9 12.16 51.03 30.70
C GLU A 9 12.81 49.72 31.17
N GLY A 10 12.20 48.62 30.72
CA GLY A 10 12.72 47.27 30.86
C GLY A 10 12.06 46.31 29.86
N ARG A 11 11.80 46.78 28.62
CA ARG A 11 11.42 45.89 27.51
C ARG A 11 12.68 45.19 27.00
N SER A 12 13.15 44.16 27.72
CA SER A 12 14.20 43.29 27.19
C SER A 12 13.57 42.37 26.15
N GLY A 13 14.01 42.55 24.91
CA GLY A 13 13.59 41.77 23.76
C GLY A 13 14.04 40.32 23.90
N GLY A 14 13.13 39.41 23.60
CA GLY A 14 13.41 37.97 23.55
C GLY A 14 12.44 37.22 22.64
N GLY A 15 11.91 37.87 21.60
CA GLY A 15 10.92 37.26 20.68
C GLY A 15 11.52 36.50 19.49
N GLY A 16 12.84 36.25 19.47
CA GLY A 16 13.52 35.65 18.32
C GLY A 16 13.57 34.12 18.30
N GLY A 17 13.39 33.45 19.45
CA GLY A 17 13.59 32.00 19.58
C GLY A 17 12.40 31.12 19.19
N ALA A 18 11.17 31.65 19.28
CA ALA A 18 9.96 30.85 19.07
C ALA A 18 9.67 30.55 17.59
N ALA A 19 10.08 31.43 16.68
CA ALA A 19 9.80 31.27 15.25
C ALA A 19 10.68 30.19 14.57
N LEU A 20 11.94 30.04 14.99
CA LEU A 20 12.89 29.06 14.40
C LEU A 20 12.60 27.61 14.84
N LEU A 21 12.06 27.41 16.05
CA LEU A 21 11.65 26.09 16.56
C LEU A 21 10.30 25.63 15.96
N GLY A 22 9.41 26.55 15.59
CA GLY A 22 8.17 26.23 14.87
C GLY A 22 8.42 25.86 13.39
N TYR A 23 9.42 26.49 12.75
CA TYR A 23 9.75 26.26 11.35
C TYR A 23 10.38 24.88 11.11
N SER A 24 11.31 24.46 11.98
CA SER A 24 11.97 23.15 11.89
C SER A 24 11.01 21.99 12.15
N SER A 25 10.09 22.15 13.09
CA SER A 25 9.02 21.17 13.40
C SER A 25 8.08 20.95 12.21
N SER A 26 7.82 22.01 11.43
CA SER A 26 6.97 21.95 10.23
C SER A 26 7.66 21.17 9.09
N VAL A 27 8.95 21.38 8.88
CA VAL A 27 9.74 20.62 7.88
C VAL A 27 9.87 19.15 8.28
N ALA A 28 10.17 18.87 9.55
CA ALA A 28 10.27 17.50 10.05
C ALA A 28 8.93 16.74 9.92
N SER A 29 7.81 17.39 10.27
CA SER A 29 6.47 16.81 10.10
C SER A 29 6.12 16.57 8.63
N TRP A 30 6.51 17.47 7.73
CA TRP A 30 6.28 17.31 6.29
C TRP A 30 7.10 16.16 5.70
N LEU A 31 8.39 16.06 6.04
CA LEU A 31 9.27 14.96 5.62
C LEU A 31 8.75 13.62 6.14
N TYR A 32 8.35 13.55 7.42
CA TYR A 32 7.77 12.34 8.01
C TYR A 32 6.50 11.91 7.28
N ARG A 33 5.57 12.83 7.00
CA ARG A 33 4.33 12.53 6.27
C ARG A 33 4.57 12.01 4.86
N ARG A 34 5.63 12.49 4.21
CA ARG A 34 6.02 12.06 2.86
C ARG A 34 6.68 10.68 2.87
N ALA A 35 7.50 10.40 3.88
CA ALA A 35 8.15 9.11 4.05
C ALA A 35 7.19 8.01 4.54
N ALA A 36 6.22 8.37 5.38
CA ALA A 36 5.20 7.48 5.90
C ALA A 36 3.95 7.38 5.01
N ALA A 37 3.99 7.98 3.81
CA ALA A 37 2.89 7.84 2.87
C ALA A 37 2.71 6.36 2.50
N PRO A 38 1.48 5.83 2.49
CA PRO A 38 1.25 4.46 2.08
C PRO A 38 1.76 4.26 0.65
N PRO A 39 2.29 3.08 0.31
CA PRO A 39 2.71 2.80 -1.05
C PRO A 39 1.54 3.02 -2.00
N ALA A 40 1.86 3.47 -3.22
CA ALA A 40 0.85 3.62 -4.26
C ALA A 40 0.03 2.31 -4.38
N PRO A 41 -1.29 2.38 -4.57
CA PRO A 41 -2.11 1.19 -4.66
C PRO A 41 -1.56 0.29 -5.77
N ALA A 42 -1.44 -1.01 -5.48
CA ALA A 42 -0.97 -1.98 -6.45
C ALA A 42 -1.82 -1.84 -7.72
N ARG A 43 -1.17 -1.63 -8.87
CA ARG A 43 -1.86 -1.56 -10.16
C ARG A 43 -2.46 -2.93 -10.43
N VAL A 44 -3.78 -2.98 -10.63
CA VAL A 44 -4.47 -4.22 -10.95
C VAL A 44 -4.10 -4.62 -12.39
N CYS A 45 -3.56 -5.82 -12.56
CA CYS A 45 -3.31 -6.36 -13.90
C CYS A 45 -4.62 -6.38 -14.71
N GLY A 46 -4.58 -5.90 -15.95
CA GLY A 46 -5.76 -5.71 -16.81
C GLY A 46 -6.38 -4.31 -16.79
N ALA A 47 -5.82 -3.35 -16.05
CA ALA A 47 -6.15 -1.93 -16.23
C ALA A 47 -5.55 -1.37 -17.54
N GLU A 48 -6.12 -0.28 -18.08
CA GLU A 48 -5.57 0.38 -19.27
C GLU A 48 -4.10 0.77 -19.05
N GLY A 49 -3.25 0.45 -20.03
CA GLY A 49 -1.81 0.71 -19.96
C GLY A 49 -1.02 -0.21 -19.02
N VAL A 50 -1.63 -1.25 -18.45
CA VAL A 50 -1.01 -2.26 -17.58
C VAL A 50 -1.05 -3.63 -18.27
N PRO A 51 -0.08 -4.55 -18.02
CA PRO A 51 -0.10 -5.87 -18.63
C PRO A 51 -1.46 -6.59 -18.46
N PRO A 52 -1.94 -7.28 -19.50
CA PRO A 52 -3.19 -8.01 -19.44
C PRO A 52 -3.07 -9.17 -18.46
N VAL A 53 -4.22 -9.65 -18.01
CA VAL A 53 -4.30 -10.88 -17.24
C VAL A 53 -4.02 -12.06 -18.19
N THR A 54 -2.91 -12.76 -17.97
CA THR A 54 -2.51 -13.94 -18.77
C THR A 54 -2.85 -15.27 -18.09
N ALA A 55 -3.16 -15.25 -16.79
CA ALA A 55 -3.49 -16.45 -16.03
C ALA A 55 -4.89 -16.99 -16.35
N ALA A 56 -5.01 -18.32 -16.43
CA ALA A 56 -6.30 -19.00 -16.50
C ALA A 56 -7.17 -18.66 -15.26
N ARG A 57 -8.45 -18.36 -15.52
CA ARG A 57 -9.41 -17.92 -14.51
C ARG A 57 -10.77 -18.51 -14.79
N VAL A 58 -11.49 -18.87 -13.73
CA VAL A 58 -12.91 -19.22 -13.80
C VAL A 58 -13.75 -18.05 -13.28
N ARG A 59 -14.81 -17.69 -14.02
CA ARG A 59 -15.75 -16.67 -13.59
C ARG A 59 -16.77 -17.28 -12.64
N LEU A 60 -16.89 -16.71 -11.45
CA LEU A 60 -17.86 -17.10 -10.44
C LEU A 60 -19.23 -16.47 -10.75
N ARG A 61 -20.27 -16.98 -10.09
CA ARG A 61 -21.66 -16.51 -10.29
C ARG A 61 -21.85 -15.04 -9.95
N ASP A 62 -21.07 -14.51 -9.02
CA ASP A 62 -21.08 -13.10 -8.61
C ASP A 62 -20.22 -12.19 -9.53
N GLY A 63 -19.66 -12.73 -10.61
CA GLY A 63 -18.83 -12.01 -11.57
C GLY A 63 -17.36 -11.86 -11.18
N ARG A 64 -16.94 -12.30 -9.98
CA ARG A 64 -15.53 -12.35 -9.60
C ARG A 64 -14.79 -13.46 -10.36
N HIS A 65 -13.47 -13.34 -10.44
CA HIS A 65 -12.63 -14.32 -11.12
C HIS A 65 -11.74 -15.04 -10.10
N LEU A 66 -11.77 -16.38 -10.13
CA LEU A 66 -10.86 -17.22 -9.34
C LEU A 66 -9.73 -17.70 -10.26
N ALA A 67 -8.50 -17.41 -9.87
CA ALA A 67 -7.31 -17.86 -10.61
C ALA A 67 -7.06 -19.35 -10.29
N TYR A 68 -6.76 -20.14 -11.32
CA TYR A 68 -6.44 -21.56 -11.17
C TYR A 68 -5.27 -21.95 -12.06
N HIS A 69 -4.64 -23.07 -11.73
CA HIS A 69 -3.62 -23.71 -12.55
C HIS A 69 -4.04 -25.16 -12.79
N GLU A 70 -3.75 -25.66 -13.98
CA GLU A 70 -4.07 -27.02 -14.39
C GLU A 70 -2.79 -27.69 -14.86
N SER A 71 -2.58 -28.94 -14.44
CA SER A 71 -1.42 -29.75 -14.82
C SER A 71 -1.87 -31.17 -15.11
N GLY A 72 -1.20 -31.84 -16.07
CA GLY A 72 -1.55 -33.18 -16.52
C GLY A 72 -2.48 -33.15 -17.73
N VAL A 73 -3.45 -34.07 -17.77
CA VAL A 73 -4.43 -34.17 -18.86
C VAL A 73 -5.51 -33.11 -18.71
N ALA A 74 -5.92 -32.49 -19.82
CA ALA A 74 -7.00 -31.52 -19.86
C ALA A 74 -8.26 -32.03 -19.14
N ARG A 75 -8.91 -31.16 -18.37
CA ARG A 75 -10.08 -31.46 -17.54
C ARG A 75 -11.15 -32.23 -18.29
N GLU A 76 -11.40 -31.88 -19.54
CA GLU A 76 -12.43 -32.48 -20.41
C GLU A 76 -12.13 -33.95 -20.73
N ALA A 77 -10.84 -34.32 -20.80
CA ALA A 77 -10.37 -35.67 -21.10
C ALA A 77 -9.93 -36.47 -19.85
N ALA A 78 -9.81 -35.81 -18.69
CA ALA A 78 -9.33 -36.44 -17.47
C ALA A 78 -10.34 -37.46 -16.89
N ARG A 79 -9.87 -38.68 -16.60
CA ARG A 79 -10.64 -39.74 -15.90
C ARG A 79 -10.87 -39.41 -14.43
N VAL A 80 -9.90 -38.78 -13.79
CA VAL A 80 -9.94 -38.37 -12.38
C VAL A 80 -9.52 -36.91 -12.31
N ARG A 81 -10.25 -36.12 -11.52
CA ARG A 81 -9.99 -34.69 -11.32
C ARG A 81 -9.71 -34.45 -9.85
N VAL A 82 -8.55 -33.88 -9.54
CA VAL A 82 -8.15 -33.51 -8.18
C VAL A 82 -8.09 -31.99 -8.11
N VAL A 83 -8.75 -31.41 -7.11
CA VAL A 83 -8.71 -29.98 -6.83
C VAL A 83 -7.85 -29.75 -5.59
N PHE A 84 -6.80 -28.95 -5.73
CA PHE A 84 -5.90 -28.61 -4.64
C PHE A 84 -6.10 -27.15 -4.23
N SER A 85 -6.29 -26.91 -2.93
CA SER A 85 -6.33 -25.57 -2.35
C SER A 85 -5.00 -25.27 -1.68
N HIS A 86 -4.40 -24.13 -2.03
CA HIS A 86 -3.16 -23.68 -1.38
C HIS A 86 -3.42 -23.15 0.04
N GLY A 87 -2.36 -23.09 0.85
CA GLY A 87 -2.38 -22.46 2.16
C GLY A 87 -2.41 -20.93 2.09
N PHE A 88 -2.54 -20.27 3.25
CA PHE A 88 -2.70 -18.81 3.36
C PHE A 88 -1.62 -17.99 2.65
N THR A 89 -0.37 -18.44 2.66
CA THR A 89 0.77 -17.76 2.03
C THR A 89 1.10 -18.28 0.63
N GLY A 90 0.26 -19.17 0.08
CA GLY A 90 0.44 -19.76 -1.24
C GLY A 90 -0.39 -19.07 -2.32
N SER A 91 -0.39 -19.72 -3.47
CA SER A 91 -0.96 -19.28 -4.74
C SER A 91 -1.45 -20.50 -5.53
N ARG A 92 -2.12 -20.23 -6.66
CA ARG A 92 -2.53 -21.28 -7.60
C ARG A 92 -1.39 -22.18 -8.11
N LEU A 93 -0.13 -21.76 -7.96
CA LEU A 93 1.04 -22.50 -8.43
C LEU A 93 1.64 -23.43 -7.36
N ASP A 94 1.21 -23.32 -6.10
CA ASP A 94 1.81 -24.05 -4.97
C ASP A 94 1.25 -25.46 -4.79
N GLY A 95 0.93 -26.14 -5.89
CA GLY A 95 0.36 -27.49 -5.92
C GLY A 95 1.34 -28.55 -6.42
N LEU A 96 0.97 -29.82 -6.24
CA LEU A 96 1.70 -30.93 -6.85
C LEU A 96 1.47 -30.91 -8.37
N GLY A 97 2.53 -30.67 -9.13
CA GLY A 97 2.49 -30.77 -10.58
C GLY A 97 2.37 -32.23 -11.01
N ALA A 98 1.34 -32.55 -11.78
CA ALA A 98 1.31 -33.84 -12.47
C ALA A 98 2.42 -33.87 -13.54
N SER A 99 3.18 -34.97 -13.59
CA SER A 99 4.18 -35.19 -14.64
C SER A 99 3.53 -35.05 -16.02
N GLN A 100 4.09 -34.19 -16.86
CA GLN A 100 3.72 -34.14 -18.28
C GLN A 100 4.45 -35.28 -18.97
N ILE A 101 3.72 -36.32 -19.34
CA ILE A 101 4.19 -37.34 -20.29
C ILE A 101 3.89 -36.81 -21.69
#